data_AF-A0A370X1U5-F1
#
_entry.id   AF-A0A370X1U5-F1
#
_cell.length_a   1.000
_cell.length_b   1.000
_cell.length_c   1.000
_cell.angle_alpha   90.00
_cell.angle_beta   90.00
_cell.angle_gamma   90.00
#
_symmetry.space_group_name_H-M   'P 1'
#
loop_
_entity.id
_entity.type
_entity.pdbx_description
1 polymer ?
#
loop_
_entity_poly.entity_id
_entity_poly.type
_entity_poly.pdbx_seq_one_letter_code
_entity_poly.pdbx_strand_id
1 'polypeptide(L)'
;MSDSFANASDRTLGDLILKLQGLEPDEDTLLRDKYSRVHVHVATAIARGNTPRQILELLKQSGLELHHATFTKLFKAEQAVRDEHGERICCVTCGQPLKHKEQDRSDKRGQPSDVIDTAEELEA
;
A
#
# COMPACT_ATOMS: atom_id res chain seq x y z
N MET A 1 -57.84 -39.64 7.15
CA MET A 1 -57.11 -39.33 5.92
C MET A 1 -56.12 -38.25 6.31
N SER A 2 -54.85 -38.63 6.45
CA SER A 2 -53.81 -37.75 7.00
C SER A 2 -53.13 -37.04 5.83
N ASP A 3 -53.51 -35.80 5.59
CA ASP A 3 -52.90 -35.01 4.53
C ASP A 3 -51.47 -34.64 4.90
N SER A 4 -50.55 -35.31 4.22
CA SER A 4 -49.12 -35.10 4.31
C SER A 4 -48.73 -33.85 3.52
N PHE A 5 -48.93 -32.67 4.11
CA PHE A 5 -48.48 -31.39 3.56
C PHE A 5 -47.02 -31.08 3.96
N ALA A 6 -46.12 -32.04 3.80
CA ALA A 6 -44.69 -31.79 3.97
C ALA A 6 -44.15 -30.97 2.79
N ASN A 7 -44.14 -29.65 2.96
CA ASN A 7 -43.17 -28.67 2.45
C ASN A 7 -42.54 -28.95 1.07
N ALA A 8 -43.22 -28.53 0.01
CA ALA A 8 -42.56 -28.29 -1.30
C ALA A 8 -41.51 -27.16 -1.23
N SER A 9 -41.58 -26.30 -0.21
CA SER A 9 -40.65 -25.20 0.09
C SER A 9 -39.26 -25.67 0.53
N ASP A 10 -39.15 -26.78 1.26
CA ASP A 10 -37.86 -27.28 1.76
C ASP A 10 -36.96 -27.83 0.64
N ARG A 11 -37.56 -28.36 -0.43
CA ARG A 11 -36.82 -28.85 -1.61
C ARG A 11 -36.06 -27.73 -2.34
N THR A 12 -36.59 -26.51 -2.31
CA THR A 12 -35.95 -25.37 -2.98
C THR A 12 -34.83 -24.75 -2.15
N LEU A 13 -34.97 -24.76 -0.81
CA LEU A 13 -33.97 -24.21 0.10
C LEU A 13 -32.71 -25.07 0.15
N GLY A 14 -32.86 -26.40 0.20
CA GLY A 14 -31.72 -27.33 0.13
C GLY A 14 -30.91 -27.18 -1.16
N ASP A 15 -31.59 -27.05 -2.30
CA ASP A 15 -30.94 -26.85 -3.60
C ASP A 15 -30.23 -25.49 -3.72
N LEU A 16 -30.77 -24.45 -3.08
CA LEU A 16 -30.12 -23.13 -3.00
C LEU A 16 -28.89 -23.16 -2.09
N ILE A 17 -28.95 -23.85 -0.96
CA ILE A 17 -27.81 -24.03 -0.05
C ILE A 17 -26.67 -24.79 -0.76
N LEU A 18 -26.98 -25.86 -1.49
CA LEU A 18 -25.97 -26.61 -2.26
C LEU A 18 -25.34 -25.76 -3.37
N LYS A 19 -26.11 -24.92 -4.05
CA LYS A 19 -25.58 -23.97 -5.04
C LYS A 19 -24.67 -22.92 -4.41
N LEU A 20 -24.99 -22.46 -3.19
CA LEU A 20 -24.14 -21.52 -2.45
C LEU A 20 -22.88 -22.19 -1.90
N GLN A 21 -22.96 -23.44 -1.44
CA GLN A 21 -21.79 -24.23 -1.04
C GLN A 21 -20.86 -24.52 -2.22
N GLY A 22 -21.39 -24.70 -3.42
CA GLY A 22 -20.59 -24.81 -4.64
C GLY A 22 -19.90 -23.52 -5.09
N LEU A 23 -20.22 -22.39 -4.45
CA LEU A 23 -19.56 -21.09 -4.66
C LEU A 23 -18.51 -20.79 -3.58
N GLU A 24 -18.12 -21.79 -2.79
CA GLU A 24 -17.05 -21.63 -1.81
C GLU A 24 -15.78 -21.17 -2.53
N PRO A 25 -15.20 -20.02 -2.14
CA PRO A 25 -14.02 -19.50 -2.78
C PRO A 25 -12.86 -20.47 -2.59
N ASP A 26 -12.10 -20.69 -3.66
CA ASP A 26 -10.87 -21.46 -3.57
C ASP A 26 -9.86 -20.78 -2.62
N GLU A 27 -8.88 -21.57 -2.14
CA GLU A 27 -7.86 -21.07 -1.22
C GLU A 27 -7.09 -19.87 -1.82
N ASP A 28 -6.89 -19.85 -3.13
CA ASP A 28 -6.26 -18.76 -3.86
C ASP A 28 -7.08 -17.47 -3.83
N THR A 29 -8.41 -17.56 -3.94
CA THR A 29 -9.33 -16.42 -3.82
C THR A 29 -9.34 -15.89 -2.40
N LEU A 30 -9.35 -16.77 -1.38
CA LEU A 30 -9.25 -16.36 0.02
C LEU A 30 -7.92 -15.66 0.33
N LEU A 31 -6.81 -16.19 -0.19
CA LEU A 31 -5.48 -15.58 -0.07
C LEU A 31 -5.46 -14.22 -0.75
N ARG A 32 -5.97 -14.12 -1.98
CA ARG A 32 -6.04 -12.86 -2.74
C ARG A 32 -6.87 -11.81 -2.00
N ASP A 33 -8.01 -12.19 -1.45
CA ASP A 33 -8.85 -11.28 -0.66
C ASP A 33 -8.10 -10.78 0.57
N LYS A 34 -7.45 -11.67 1.33
CA LYS A 34 -6.62 -11.31 2.48
C LYS A 34 -5.50 -10.33 2.09
N TYR A 35 -4.78 -10.60 1.00
CA TYR A 35 -3.72 -9.71 0.52
C TYR A 35 -4.25 -8.37 0.04
N SER A 36 -5.42 -8.34 -0.60
CA SER A 36 -6.06 -7.10 -1.05
C SER A 36 -6.39 -6.19 0.16
N ARG A 37 -6.93 -6.77 1.23
CA ARG A 37 -7.25 -6.06 2.46
C ARG A 37 -5.99 -5.54 3.15
N VAL A 38 -4.97 -6.38 3.28
CA VAL A 38 -3.64 -6.01 3.80
C VAL A 38 -3.07 -4.82 3.03
N HIS A 39 -3.08 -4.88 1.70
CA HIS A 39 -2.54 -3.83 0.84
C HIS A 39 -3.22 -2.49 1.10
N VAL A 40 -4.56 -2.46 1.13
CA VAL A 40 -5.34 -1.25 1.39
C VAL A 40 -5.00 -0.65 2.76
N HIS A 41 -4.88 -1.48 3.80
CA HIS A 41 -4.51 -1.01 5.13
C HIS A 41 -3.11 -0.40 5.17
N VAL A 42 -2.13 -1.04 4.53
CA VAL A 42 -0.74 -0.56 4.48
C VAL A 42 -0.63 0.74 3.68
N ALA A 43 -1.21 0.79 2.48
CA ALA A 43 -1.22 1.97 1.63
C ALA A 43 -1.86 3.17 2.34
N THR A 44 -3.03 2.97 2.95
CA THR A 44 -3.73 4.03 3.69
C THR A 44 -2.93 4.50 4.90
N ALA A 45 -2.27 3.58 5.61
CA ALA A 45 -1.51 3.94 6.80
C ALA A 45 -0.22 4.69 6.44
N ILE A 46 0.44 4.34 5.33
CA ILE A 46 1.59 5.08 4.78
C ILE A 46 1.15 6.47 4.33
N ALA A 47 0.03 6.58 3.61
CA ALA A 47 -0.55 7.86 3.19
C ALA A 47 -0.80 8.77 4.39
N ARG A 48 -1.19 8.21 5.54
CA ARG A 48 -1.41 8.94 6.80
C ARG A 48 -0.14 9.21 7.60
N GLY A 49 1.04 8.81 7.13
CA GLY A 49 2.30 9.03 7.84
C GLY A 49 2.50 8.16 9.07
N ASN A 50 1.86 6.99 9.13
CA ASN A 50 2.10 6.04 10.23
C ASN A 50 3.50 5.43 10.12
N THR A 51 4.13 5.21 11.27
CA THR A 51 5.41 4.50 11.36
C THR A 51 5.24 3.00 11.07
N PRO A 52 6.28 2.29 10.61
CA PRO A 52 6.20 0.85 10.35
C PRO A 52 5.67 0.02 11.52
N ARG A 53 6.04 0.41 12.75
CA ARG A 53 5.56 -0.24 13.98
C ARG A 53 4.07 -0.03 14.21
N GLN A 54 3.56 1.18 13.97
CA GLN A 54 2.13 1.48 14.07
C GLN A 54 1.31 0.72 13.02
N ILE A 55 1.84 0.57 11.80
CA ILE A 55 1.17 -0.16 10.73
C ILE A 55 1.04 -1.65 11.09
N LEU A 56 2.09 -2.27 11.62
CA LEU A 56 2.03 -3.66 12.10
C LEU A 56 1.00 -3.86 13.22
N GLU A 57 0.90 -2.90 14.14
CA GLU A 57 -0.10 -2.95 15.22
C GLU A 57 -1.53 -2.82 14.67
N LEU A 58 -1.76 -1.90 13.72
CA LEU A 58 -3.07 -1.73 13.05
C LEU A 58 -3.49 -2.98 12.28
N LEU A 59 -2.53 -3.63 11.61
CA LEU A 59 -2.76 -4.90 10.92
C LEU A 59 -3.16 -6.00 11.90
N LYS A 60 -2.47 -6.09 13.04
CA LYS A 60 -2.80 -7.06 14.11
C LYS A 60 -4.19 -6.82 14.70
N GLN A 61 -4.55 -5.58 14.98
CA GLN A 61 -5.90 -5.20 15.47
C GLN A 61 -7.00 -5.57 14.47
N SER A 62 -6.67 -5.58 13.18
CA SER A 62 -7.60 -5.92 12.09
C SER A 62 -7.61 -7.43 11.77
N GLY A 63 -6.88 -8.26 12.52
CA GLY A 63 -6.74 -9.70 12.27
C GLY A 63 -5.91 -10.06 11.03
N LEU A 64 -5.16 -9.10 10.48
CA LEU A 64 -4.39 -9.24 9.23
C LEU A 64 -2.90 -9.36 9.53
N GLU A 65 -2.53 -10.35 10.33
CA GLU A 65 -1.13 -10.58 10.68
C GLU A 65 -0.28 -10.94 9.46
N LEU A 66 0.87 -10.29 9.37
CA LEU A 66 1.88 -10.48 8.33
C LEU A 66 3.21 -10.82 8.98
N HIS A 67 3.97 -11.71 8.35
CA HIS A 67 5.36 -11.91 8.70
C HIS A 67 6.16 -10.62 8.44
N HIS A 68 7.06 -10.28 9.36
CA HIS A 68 7.83 -9.02 9.32
C HIS A 68 8.60 -8.83 7.99
N ALA A 69 9.18 -9.91 7.45
CA ALA A 69 9.88 -9.85 6.17
C ALA A 69 8.94 -9.48 5.00
N THR A 70 7.72 -10.03 4.99
CA THR A 70 6.71 -9.74 3.96
C THR A 70 6.21 -8.31 4.08
N PHE A 71 5.92 -7.87 5.30
CA PHE A 71 5.56 -6.48 5.58
C PHE A 71 6.64 -5.50 5.11
N THR A 72 7.92 -5.80 5.37
CA THR A 72 9.03 -4.92 4.98
C THR A 72 9.14 -4.75 3.46
N LYS A 73 8.93 -5.84 2.70
CA LYS A 73 8.90 -5.79 1.24
C LYS A 73 7.73 -4.95 0.73
N LEU A 74 6.53 -5.19 1.26
CA LEU A 74 5.32 -4.46 0.90
C LEU A 74 5.45 -2.96 1.22
N PHE A 75 5.93 -2.62 2.40
CA PHE A 75 6.13 -1.25 2.85
C PHE A 75 7.10 -0.48 1.92
N LYS A 76 8.24 -1.10 1.58
CA LYS A 76 9.22 -0.48 0.66
C LYS A 76 8.69 -0.33 -0.75
N ALA A 77 7.95 -1.32 -1.26
CA ALA A 77 7.34 -1.25 -2.59
C ALA A 77 6.32 -0.11 -2.67
N GLU A 78 5.42 -0.02 -1.68
CA GLU A 78 4.42 1.05 -1.61
C GLU A 78 5.07 2.43 -1.43
N GLN A 79 6.15 2.53 -0.65
CA GLN A 79 6.90 3.77 -0.51
C GLN A 79 7.56 4.21 -1.82
N ALA A 80 8.16 3.28 -2.56
CA ALA A 80 8.76 3.57 -3.87
C ALA A 80 7.71 4.05 -4.89
N VAL A 81 6.54 3.39 -4.95
CA VAL A 81 5.43 3.79 -5.82
C VAL A 81 4.97 5.21 -5.50
N ARG A 82 4.85 5.56 -4.21
CA ARG A 82 4.46 6.90 -3.78
C ARG A 82 5.50 7.96 -4.12
N ASP A 83 6.78 7.64 -3.95
CA ASP A 83 7.89 8.53 -4.31
C ASP A 83 7.90 8.79 -5.83
N GLU A 84 7.63 7.77 -6.66
CA GLU A 84 7.49 7.89 -8.11
C GLU A 84 6.29 8.76 -8.52
N HIS A 85 5.17 8.65 -7.80
CA HIS A 85 3.97 9.44 -8.06
C HIS A 85 3.98 10.84 -7.42
N GLY A 86 4.99 11.17 -6.62
CA GLY A 86 5.07 12.44 -5.89
C GLY A 86 3.94 12.61 -4.87
N GLU A 87 3.43 11.51 -4.31
CA GLU A 87 2.32 11.54 -3.35
C GLU A 87 2.73 12.20 -2.03
N ARG A 88 1.86 13.07 -1.49
CA ARG A 88 2.12 13.77 -0.23
C ARG A 88 1.64 12.95 0.95
N ILE A 89 2.49 12.86 1.98
CA ILE A 89 2.12 12.27 3.27
C ILE A 89 1.10 13.20 3.96
N CYS A 90 -0.03 12.64 4.37
CA CYS A 90 -1.06 13.30 5.14
C CYS A 90 -0.84 13.11 6.64
N CYS A 91 -1.36 14.03 7.46
CA CYS A 91 -1.35 13.93 8.90
C CYS A 91 -2.21 12.75 9.38
N VAL A 92 -1.68 11.96 10.33
CA VAL A 92 -2.37 10.82 10.95
C VAL A 92 -3.72 11.24 11.57
N THR A 93 -3.80 12.44 12.14
CA THR A 93 -4.95 12.89 12.94
C THR A 93 -6.01 13.63 12.10
N CYS A 94 -5.59 14.56 11.23
CA CYS A 94 -6.53 15.42 10.50
C CYS A 94 -6.61 15.13 9.00
N GLY A 95 -5.80 14.20 8.46
CA GLY A 95 -5.81 13.83 7.05
C GLY A 95 -5.33 14.91 6.08
N GLN A 96 -4.92 16.08 6.57
CA GLN A 96 -4.39 17.16 5.74
C GLN A 96 -2.96 16.83 5.27
N PRO A 97 -2.59 17.17 4.01
CA PRO A 97 -1.25 16.95 3.52
C PRO A 97 -0.23 17.73 4.36
N LEU A 98 0.81 17.03 4.81
CA LEU A 98 1.94 17.66 5.51
C LEU A 98 2.68 18.55 4.51
N LYS A 99 3.01 19.78 4.95
CA LYS A 99 3.83 20.67 4.14
C LYS A 99 5.19 20.01 3.93
N HIS A 100 5.54 19.77 2.68
CA HIS A 100 6.88 19.32 2.31
C HIS A 100 7.85 20.37 2.83
N LYS A 101 8.77 20.00 3.72
CA LYS A 101 9.99 20.79 3.85
C LYS A 101 10.71 20.56 2.54
N GLU A 102 10.72 21.54 1.66
CA GLU A 102 11.68 21.58 0.56
C GLU A 102 13.05 21.40 1.22
N GLN A 103 13.62 20.20 1.10
CA GLN A 103 15.07 20.11 1.17
C GLN A 103 15.52 20.86 -0.06
N ASP A 104 15.84 22.13 0.19
CA ASP A 104 16.51 23.06 -0.68
C ASP A 104 17.73 22.34 -1.27
N ARG A 105 17.52 21.65 -2.40
CA ARG A 105 18.58 21.36 -3.36
C ARG A 105 18.85 22.68 -4.08
N SER A 106 19.31 23.66 -3.32
CA SER A 106 20.08 24.77 -3.85
C SER A 106 21.31 24.15 -4.47
N ASP A 107 21.16 23.89 -5.77
CA ASP A 107 22.18 23.99 -6.80
C ASP A 107 23.29 24.96 -6.36
N LYS A 108 24.32 24.44 -5.67
CA LYS A 108 25.64 25.05 -5.71
C LYS A 108 26.33 24.58 -6.99
N ARG A 109 25.72 24.96 -8.13
CA ARG A 109 26.45 25.25 -9.36
C ARG A 109 27.13 26.60 -9.17
N GLY A 110 28.29 26.58 -8.55
CA GLY A 110 29.31 27.62 -8.60
C GLY A 110 30.64 26.89 -8.52
N GLN A 111 31.59 27.01 -9.44
CA GLN A 111 31.83 27.96 -10.52
C GLN A 111 32.47 27.17 -11.68
N PRO A 112 32.31 27.56 -12.96
CA PRO A 112 33.30 27.22 -13.96
C PRO A 112 34.58 27.99 -13.60
N SER A 113 35.67 27.27 -13.32
CA SER A 113 36.99 27.88 -13.24
C SER A 113 37.45 28.19 -14.67
N ASP A 114 37.06 29.36 -15.17
CA ASP A 114 37.73 30.00 -16.29
C ASP A 114 39.14 30.39 -15.81
N VAL A 115 40.08 29.47 -15.98
CA VAL A 115 41.52 29.78 -15.93
C VAL A 115 42.04 29.61 -17.35
N ILE A 116 41.80 30.64 -18.16
CA ILE A 116 42.61 30.92 -19.34
C ILE A 116 43.40 32.15 -18.95
N ASP A 117 44.56 31.96 -18.33
CA ASP A 117 45.56 33.01 -18.25
C ASP A 117 46.54 32.79 -19.39
N THR A 118 46.36 33.58 -20.43
CA THR A 118 47.25 33.76 -21.56
C THR A 118 48.57 34.36 -21.08
N ALA A 119 49.67 33.65 -21.29
CA ALA A 119 51.00 34.23 -21.37
C ALA A 119 51.68 33.66 -22.63
N GLU A 120 51.37 34.33 -23.74
CA GLU A 120 52.23 34.41 -24.92
C GLU A 120 53.44 35.29 -24.58
N GLU A 121 54.52 35.14 -25.36
CA GLU A 121 55.83 35.83 -25.29
C GLU A 121 56.88 35.10 -24.40
N LEU A 122 58.04 34.65 -24.88
CA LEU A 122 58.81 34.99 -26.08
C LEU A 122 59.81 33.86 -26.37
N GLU A 123 59.96 33.50 -27.64
CA GLU A 123 61.13 32.79 -28.18
C GLU A 123 62.34 33.73 -28.21
N ALA A 124 63.48 33.28 -27.65
CA ALA A 124 64.85 33.56 -28.11
C ALA A 124 65.87 32.75 -27.28
#